data_AF-A0AAE1PA76-F1
#
_entry.id   AF-A0AAE1PA76-F1
#
_cell.length_a   1.000
_cell.length_b   1.000
_cell.length_c   1.000
_cell.angle_alpha   90.00
_cell.angle_beta   90.00
_cell.angle_gamma   90.00
#
_symmetry.space_group_name_H-M   'P 1'
#
loop_
_entity.id
_entity.type
_entity.pdbx_description
1 polymer ?
#
loop_
_entity_poly.entity_id
_entity_poly.type
_entity_poly.pdbx_seq_one_letter_code
_entity_poly.pdbx_strand_id
1 'polypeptide(L)'
;MQSTAKKEVAKAKDRAYEKLYEKLDSREGEKDLYRLARQRDRAGRDVQHVKMIKDVDGNILTSEESVLRRWKEYFEELMNIENVRERRLEELEEWNEEVQEISRDEVRKAMKMKAGKTVGPDSIPVEAWRSLGEMAVELFTRLFNKILLGERMPEEWRKCSGPNFQEQGGCAKLWQL
;
A
#
# COMPACT_ATOMS: atom_id res chain seq x y z
N MET A 1 -20.22 33.64 -24.35
CA MET A 1 -20.08 32.94 -25.65
C MET A 1 -20.01 31.41 -25.57
N GLN A 2 -19.46 30.76 -24.53
CA GLN A 2 -19.39 29.28 -24.48
C GLN A 2 -20.75 28.53 -24.39
N SER A 3 -21.87 29.22 -24.17
CA SER A 3 -23.20 28.61 -23.93
C SER A 3 -23.88 28.11 -25.21
N THR A 4 -23.80 28.85 -26.31
CA THR A 4 -24.46 28.49 -27.58
C THR A 4 -23.80 27.30 -28.25
N ALA A 5 -22.47 27.27 -28.30
CA ALA A 5 -21.74 26.12 -28.85
C ALA A 5 -22.03 24.82 -28.08
N LYS A 6 -22.06 24.87 -26.74
CA LYS A 6 -22.41 23.72 -25.90
C LYS A 6 -23.85 23.25 -26.13
N LYS A 7 -24.80 24.17 -26.31
CA LYS A 7 -26.20 23.87 -26.63
C LYS A 7 -26.34 23.19 -28.00
N GLU A 8 -25.64 23.68 -29.01
CA GLU A 8 -25.70 23.07 -30.35
C GLU A 8 -25.02 21.69 -30.37
N VAL A 9 -23.92 21.50 -29.63
CA VAL A 9 -23.31 20.17 -29.46
C VAL A 9 -24.25 19.21 -28.72
N ALA A 10 -24.95 19.66 -27.68
CA ALA A 10 -25.94 18.83 -26.98
C ALA A 10 -27.07 18.40 -27.92
N LYS A 11 -27.67 19.33 -28.66
CA LYS A 11 -28.70 19.02 -29.67
C LYS A 11 -28.19 18.05 -30.75
N ALA A 12 -26.94 18.21 -31.20
CA ALA A 12 -26.35 17.31 -32.19
C ALA A 12 -26.15 15.89 -31.63
N LYS A 13 -25.74 15.77 -30.36
CA LYS A 13 -25.63 14.48 -29.67
C LYS A 13 -27.00 13.83 -29.48
N ASP A 14 -28.00 14.58 -29.05
CA ASP A 14 -29.36 14.06 -28.85
C ASP A 14 -29.93 13.48 -30.15
N ARG A 15 -29.82 14.24 -31.26
CA ARG A 15 -30.23 13.75 -32.59
C ARG A 15 -29.44 12.52 -33.05
N ALA A 16 -28.18 12.40 -32.67
CA ALA A 16 -27.37 11.24 -33.00
C ALA A 16 -27.79 10.01 -32.17
N TYR A 17 -28.12 10.19 -30.89
CA TYR A 17 -28.64 9.12 -30.03
C TYR A 17 -30.03 8.67 -30.46
N GLU A 18 -30.91 9.58 -30.84
CA GLU A 18 -32.26 9.26 -31.32
C GLU A 18 -32.20 8.34 -32.55
N LYS A 19 -31.39 8.69 -33.55
CA LYS A 19 -31.13 7.84 -34.72
C LYS A 19 -30.51 6.48 -34.36
N LEU A 20 -29.64 6.44 -33.36
CA LEU A 20 -29.06 5.20 -32.87
C LEU A 20 -30.13 4.31 -32.23
N TYR A 21 -31.03 4.87 -31.41
CA TYR A 21 -32.11 4.13 -30.77
C TYR A 21 -33.12 3.59 -31.78
N GLU A 22 -33.52 4.40 -32.76
CA GLU A 22 -34.37 3.94 -33.88
C GLU A 22 -33.75 2.75 -34.62
N LYS A 23 -32.43 2.78 -34.84
CA LYS A 23 -31.72 1.66 -35.47
C LYS A 23 -31.74 0.42 -34.58
N LEU A 24 -31.51 0.57 -33.28
CA LEU A 24 -31.47 -0.54 -32.31
C LEU A 24 -32.83 -1.20 -32.09
N ASP A 25 -33.93 -0.46 -32.30
CA ASP A 25 -35.31 -0.97 -32.17
C ASP A 25 -35.77 -1.74 -33.43
N SER A 26 -34.98 -1.68 -34.51
CA SER A 26 -35.21 -2.47 -35.73
C SER A 26 -34.70 -3.91 -35.58
N ARG A 27 -35.29 -4.84 -36.34
CA ARG A 27 -34.85 -6.25 -36.39
C ARG A 27 -33.40 -6.42 -36.88
N GLU A 28 -32.89 -5.46 -37.67
CA GLU A 28 -31.50 -5.42 -38.11
C GLU A 28 -30.54 -4.92 -37.02
N GLY A 29 -31.07 -4.11 -36.08
CA GLY A 29 -30.36 -3.55 -34.93
C GLY A 29 -30.10 -4.50 -33.78
N GLU A 30 -30.77 -5.67 -33.75
CA GLU A 30 -30.62 -6.67 -32.68
C GLU A 30 -29.15 -7.11 -32.51
N LYS A 31 -28.44 -7.36 -33.62
CA LYS A 31 -27.01 -7.70 -33.60
C LYS A 31 -26.15 -6.56 -33.06
N ASP A 32 -26.51 -5.32 -33.38
CA ASP A 32 -25.83 -4.13 -32.88
C ASP A 32 -26.06 -3.94 -31.38
N LEU A 33 -27.27 -4.25 -30.88
CA LEU A 33 -27.60 -4.24 -29.46
C LEU A 33 -26.77 -5.25 -28.67
N TYR A 34 -26.70 -6.49 -29.15
CA TYR A 34 -25.85 -7.53 -28.53
C TYR A 34 -24.37 -7.13 -28.53
N ARG A 35 -23.89 -6.51 -29.62
CA ARG A 35 -22.51 -5.99 -29.71
C ARG A 35 -22.25 -4.88 -28.70
N LEU A 36 -23.15 -3.91 -28.56
CA LEU A 36 -23.06 -2.82 -27.58
C LEU A 36 -23.09 -3.34 -26.14
N ALA A 37 -23.96 -4.31 -25.85
CA ALA A 37 -24.04 -4.95 -24.54
C ALA A 37 -22.72 -5.64 -24.18
N ARG A 38 -22.12 -6.41 -25.12
CA ARG A 38 -20.81 -7.04 -24.89
C ARG A 38 -19.67 -6.04 -24.71
N GLN A 39 -19.70 -4.91 -25.42
CA GLN A 39 -18.69 -3.85 -25.23
C GLN A 39 -18.78 -3.21 -23.85
N ARG A 40 -19.98 -2.94 -23.35
CA ARG A 40 -20.20 -2.43 -21.99
C ARG A 40 -19.77 -3.42 -20.92
N ASP A 41 -20.13 -4.69 -21.07
CA ASP A 41 -19.71 -5.76 -20.17
C ASP A 41 -18.17 -5.88 -20.09
N ARG A 42 -17.47 -5.79 -21.23
CA ARG A 42 -15.99 -5.78 -21.24
C ARG A 42 -15.40 -4.52 -20.58
N ALA A 43 -16.00 -3.36 -20.81
CA ALA A 43 -15.53 -2.10 -20.25
C ALA A 43 -15.66 -2.05 -18.72
N GLY A 44 -16.66 -2.75 -18.15
CA GLY A 44 -16.90 -2.83 -16.71
C GLY A 44 -16.11 -3.90 -15.96
N ARG A 45 -15.28 -4.70 -16.63
CA ARG A 45 -14.40 -5.68 -15.97
C ARG A 45 -13.08 -4.99 -15.58
N ASP A 46 -12.76 -5.00 -14.28
CA ASP A 46 -11.51 -4.44 -13.74
C ASP A 46 -10.25 -5.10 -14.33
N VAL A 47 -10.37 -6.37 -14.74
CA VAL A 47 -9.32 -7.11 -15.44
C VAL A 47 -9.79 -7.37 -16.87
N GLN A 48 -9.41 -6.48 -17.79
CA GLN A 48 -9.63 -6.72 -19.22
C GLN A 48 -8.60 -7.69 -19.80
N HIS A 49 -7.37 -7.66 -19.30
CA HIS A 49 -6.26 -8.54 -19.69
C HIS A 49 -5.26 -8.71 -18.55
N VAL A 50 -5.37 -9.77 -17.74
CA VAL A 50 -4.21 -10.46 -17.16
C VAL A 50 -4.60 -11.93 -17.01
N LYS A 51 -4.11 -12.77 -17.92
CA LYS A 51 -4.21 -14.24 -17.78
C LYS A 51 -2.86 -14.91 -17.97
N MET A 52 -1.76 -14.17 -18.03
CA MET A 52 -0.44 -14.73 -18.35
C MET A 52 0.43 -14.74 -17.10
N ILE A 53 0.62 -15.92 -16.52
CA ILE A 53 1.55 -16.15 -15.43
C ILE A 53 2.55 -17.20 -15.88
N LYS A 54 3.82 -17.03 -15.53
CA LYS A 54 4.83 -18.04 -15.84
C LYS A 54 4.79 -19.17 -14.81
N ASP A 55 4.82 -20.40 -15.29
CA ASP A 55 5.12 -21.55 -14.44
C ASP A 55 6.59 -21.56 -14.01
N VAL A 56 6.98 -22.56 -13.22
CA VAL A 56 8.35 -22.71 -12.70
C VAL A 56 9.35 -22.90 -13.84
N ASP A 57 8.94 -23.54 -14.93
CA ASP A 57 9.75 -23.80 -16.13
C ASP A 57 9.80 -22.59 -17.10
N GLY A 58 9.11 -21.50 -16.76
CA GLY A 58 9.09 -20.25 -17.52
C GLY A 58 8.07 -20.21 -18.66
N ASN A 59 7.20 -21.21 -18.78
CA ASN A 59 6.12 -21.26 -19.77
C ASN A 59 4.95 -20.37 -19.35
N ILE A 60 4.29 -19.75 -20.33
CA ILE A 60 3.18 -18.84 -20.08
C ILE A 60 1.88 -19.64 -19.95
N LEU A 61 1.32 -19.65 -18.74
CA LEU A 61 0.00 -20.18 -18.44
C LEU A 61 -1.06 -19.14 -18.80
N THR A 62 -2.09 -19.55 -19.56
CA THR A 62 -3.19 -18.69 -20.04
C THR A 62 -4.57 -19.13 -19.58
N SER A 63 -4.70 -20.38 -19.12
CA SER A 63 -5.94 -20.93 -18.57
C SER A 63 -6.14 -20.47 -17.14
N GLU A 64 -7.40 -20.17 -16.78
CA GLU A 64 -7.77 -19.69 -15.46
C GLU A 64 -7.47 -20.72 -14.36
N GLU A 65 -7.78 -21.99 -14.60
CA GLU A 65 -7.44 -23.08 -13.67
C GLU A 65 -5.94 -23.21 -13.45
N SER A 66 -5.15 -23.08 -14.52
CA SER A 66 -3.69 -23.17 -14.46
C SER A 66 -3.09 -21.97 -13.73
N VAL A 67 -3.63 -20.77 -13.96
CA VAL A 67 -3.24 -19.55 -13.25
C VAL A 67 -3.52 -19.67 -11.77
N LEU A 68 -4.73 -20.10 -11.37
CA LEU A 68 -5.10 -20.28 -9.96
C LEU A 68 -4.24 -21.35 -9.27
N ARG A 69 -3.93 -22.45 -9.98
CA ARG A 69 -3.04 -23.50 -9.46
C ARG A 69 -1.62 -22.98 -9.25
N ARG A 70 -1.08 -22.23 -10.21
CA ARG A 70 0.25 -21.61 -10.10
C ARG A 70 0.32 -20.59 -8.97
N TRP A 71 -0.75 -19.82 -8.75
CA TRP A 71 -0.89 -18.94 -7.57
C TRP A 71 -0.84 -19.73 -6.28
N LYS A 72 -1.60 -20.82 -6.18
CA LYS A 72 -1.61 -21.69 -4.99
C LYS A 72 -0.21 -22.24 -4.70
N GLU A 73 0.44 -22.83 -5.69
CA GLU A 73 1.81 -23.37 -5.58
C GLU A 73 2.81 -22.31 -5.12
N TYR A 74 2.77 -21.11 -5.72
CA TYR A 74 3.66 -20.00 -5.35
C TYR A 74 3.52 -19.60 -3.87
N PHE A 75 2.28 -19.49 -3.37
CA PHE A 75 2.04 -19.10 -1.98
C PHE A 75 2.32 -20.24 -0.99
N GLU A 76 2.04 -21.49 -1.37
CA GLU A 76 2.42 -22.65 -0.55
C GLU A 76 3.95 -22.73 -0.42
N GLU A 77 4.71 -22.50 -1.49
CA GLU A 77 6.18 -22.40 -1.39
C GLU A 77 6.59 -21.20 -0.53
N LEU A 78 6.10 -20.00 -0.84
CA LEU A 78 6.51 -18.77 -0.15
C LEU A 78 6.24 -18.81 1.37
N MET A 79 5.11 -19.41 1.78
CA MET A 79 4.68 -19.43 3.18
C MET A 79 5.24 -20.61 3.97
N ASN A 80 5.63 -21.71 3.29
CA ASN A 80 6.15 -22.92 3.96
C ASN A 80 7.67 -23.09 3.81
N ILE A 81 8.37 -22.23 3.07
CA ILE A 81 9.82 -22.10 3.24
C ILE A 81 10.03 -21.63 4.68
N GLU A 82 10.61 -22.49 5.52
CA GLU A 82 11.15 -22.13 6.83
C GLU A 82 11.88 -20.80 6.66
N ASN A 83 11.32 -19.74 7.24
CA ASN A 83 11.96 -18.44 7.16
C ASN A 83 13.31 -18.62 7.85
N VAL A 84 14.42 -18.52 7.11
CA VAL A 84 15.77 -18.51 7.70
C VAL A 84 15.87 -17.44 8.80
N ARG A 85 15.01 -16.41 8.73
CA ARG A 85 14.81 -15.39 9.76
C ARG A 85 14.29 -15.95 11.09
N GLU A 86 13.44 -16.97 11.08
CA GLU A 86 12.85 -17.60 12.26
C GLU A 86 13.87 -18.52 12.95
N ARG A 87 14.66 -19.29 12.17
CA ARG A 87 15.82 -20.02 12.70
C ARG A 87 16.86 -19.10 13.36
N ARG A 88 17.03 -17.89 12.81
CA ARG A 88 17.92 -16.86 13.39
C ARG A 88 17.51 -16.40 14.78
N LEU A 89 16.25 -16.55 15.19
CA LEU A 89 15.80 -16.18 16.54
C LEU A 89 16.16 -17.24 17.57
N GLU A 90 16.21 -18.51 17.17
CA GLU A 90 16.59 -19.63 18.05
C GLU A 90 18.11 -19.75 18.23
N GLU A 91 18.90 -19.28 17.26
CA GLU A 91 20.37 -19.24 17.30
C GLU A 91 20.94 -17.85 17.68
N LEU A 92 20.22 -17.03 18.44
CA LEU A 92 20.83 -15.84 19.03
C LEU A 92 21.69 -16.29 20.21
N GLU A 93 23.02 -16.30 20.03
CA GLU A 93 23.96 -16.25 21.14
C GLU A 93 23.51 -15.12 22.08
N GLU A 94 23.37 -15.41 23.38
CA GLU A 94 23.11 -14.40 24.41
C GLU A 94 24.19 -13.32 24.28
N TRP A 95 23.81 -12.19 23.69
CA TRP A 95 24.70 -11.06 23.49
C TRP A 95 24.89 -10.38 24.85
N ASN A 96 25.82 -10.91 25.65
CA ASN A 96 26.18 -10.43 26.98
C ASN A 96 27.07 -9.17 26.92
N GLU A 97 26.85 -8.29 25.94
CA GLU A 97 27.43 -6.96 25.97
C GLU A 97 26.51 -6.02 26.75
N GLU A 98 27.10 -5.29 27.69
CA GLU A 98 26.41 -4.24 28.42
C GLU A 98 25.92 -3.19 27.41
N VAL A 99 24.60 -3.17 27.19
CA VAL A 99 23.97 -2.24 26.25
C VAL A 99 24.22 -0.82 26.74
N GLN A 100 24.99 -0.06 25.97
CA GLN A 100 25.31 1.32 26.31
C GLN A 100 24.04 2.19 26.31
N GLU A 101 23.93 3.07 27.31
CA GLU A 101 22.84 4.04 27.36
C GLU A 101 22.89 4.99 26.15
N ILE A 102 21.73 5.31 25.62
CA ILE A 102 21.59 6.29 24.55
C ILE A 102 21.95 7.67 25.11
N SER A 103 22.91 8.32 24.47
CA SER A 103 23.41 9.63 24.86
C SER A 103 22.49 10.77 24.37
N ARG A 104 22.58 11.93 25.04
CA ARG A 104 21.89 13.15 24.58
C ARG A 104 22.37 13.61 23.20
N ASP A 105 23.63 13.36 22.87
CA ASP A 105 24.22 13.76 21.59
C ASP A 105 23.67 12.94 20.42
N GLU A 106 23.46 11.63 20.63
CA GLU A 106 22.78 10.76 19.67
C GLU A 106 21.34 11.21 19.43
N VAL A 107 20.59 11.51 20.50
CA VAL A 107 19.23 12.04 20.38
C VAL A 107 19.22 13.40 19.70
N ARG A 108 20.18 14.28 19.99
CA ARG A 108 20.30 15.59 19.31
C ARG A 108 20.60 15.42 17.82
N LYS A 109 21.43 14.45 17.45
CA LYS A 109 21.70 14.11 16.04
C LYS A 109 20.45 13.56 15.36
N ALA A 110 19.71 12.68 16.04
CA ALA A 110 18.44 12.16 15.59
C ALA A 110 17.40 13.26 15.33
N MET A 111 17.32 14.26 16.21
CA MET A 111 16.35 15.36 16.07
C MET A 111 16.62 16.32 14.90
N LYS A 112 17.79 16.24 14.24
CA LYS A 112 18.09 16.97 12.99
C LYS A 112 17.41 16.38 11.75
N MET A 113 16.32 15.64 11.93
CA MET A 113 15.46 15.14 10.85
C MET A 113 15.05 16.27 9.88
N LYS A 114 14.76 15.92 8.61
CA LYS A 114 14.24 16.87 7.61
C LYS A 114 12.82 17.34 7.97
N ALA A 115 12.53 18.62 7.73
CA ALA A 115 11.19 19.21 7.84
C ALA A 115 10.27 18.74 6.70
N GLY A 116 8.96 18.86 6.88
CA GLY A 116 7.96 18.50 5.86
C GLY A 116 7.78 16.99 5.66
N LYS A 117 8.13 16.18 6.66
CA LYS A 117 7.75 14.76 6.69
C LYS A 117 6.25 14.64 7.00
N THR A 118 5.58 13.68 6.35
CA THR A 118 4.19 13.31 6.67
C THR A 118 4.08 13.03 8.17
N VAL A 119 3.07 13.63 8.79
CA VAL A 119 2.79 13.50 10.21
C VAL A 119 2.27 12.08 10.50
N GLY A 120 2.71 11.49 11.61
CA GLY A 120 2.26 10.17 12.03
C GLY A 120 0.79 10.16 12.49
N PRO A 121 0.27 8.99 12.92
CA PRO A 121 -1.09 8.86 13.47
C PRO A 121 -1.34 9.74 14.70
N ASP A 122 -0.26 10.13 15.40
CA ASP A 122 -0.27 11.06 16.53
C ASP A 122 -0.59 12.50 16.13
N SER A 123 -0.58 12.83 14.83
CA SER A 123 -0.79 14.19 14.32
C SER A 123 0.22 15.22 14.85
N ILE A 124 1.41 14.77 15.33
CA ILE A 124 2.46 15.66 15.85
C ILE A 124 3.56 15.85 14.80
N PRO A 125 3.73 17.07 14.24
CA PRO A 125 4.77 17.34 13.26
C PRO A 125 6.17 17.31 13.89
N VAL A 126 7.20 16.95 13.11
CA VAL A 126 8.60 16.93 13.57
C VAL A 126 9.08 18.31 14.03
N GLU A 127 8.47 19.37 13.49
CA GLU A 127 8.68 20.75 13.86
C GLU A 127 8.26 21.05 15.30
N ALA A 128 7.22 20.40 15.82
CA ALA A 128 6.78 20.55 17.22
C ALA A 128 7.83 19.98 18.19
N TRP A 129 8.48 18.88 17.82
CA TRP A 129 9.59 18.34 18.62
C TRP A 129 10.83 19.22 18.55
N ARG A 130 11.11 19.86 17.41
CA ARG A 130 12.23 20.81 17.30
C ARG A 130 12.01 22.09 18.09
N SER A 131 10.78 22.60 18.17
CA SER A 131 10.48 23.81 18.94
C SER A 131 10.70 23.63 20.45
N LEU A 132 10.58 22.39 20.95
CA LEU A 132 10.88 22.01 22.33
C LEU A 132 12.38 21.98 22.66
N GLY A 133 13.26 21.98 21.64
CA GLY A 133 14.71 22.09 21.82
C GLY A 133 15.30 21.06 22.79
N GLU A 134 16.10 21.52 23.76
CA GLU A 134 16.76 20.65 24.75
C GLU A 134 15.80 19.91 25.68
N MET A 135 14.58 20.43 25.89
CA MET A 135 13.57 19.74 26.70
C MET A 135 13.10 18.46 26.00
N ALA A 136 12.94 18.49 24.69
CA ALA A 136 12.63 17.28 23.91
C ALA A 136 13.81 16.29 23.94
N VAL A 137 15.05 16.76 23.85
CA VAL A 137 16.25 15.90 23.96
C VAL A 137 16.25 15.17 25.30
N GLU A 138 16.04 15.87 26.41
CA GLU A 138 15.99 15.26 27.74
C GLU A 138 14.86 14.24 27.89
N LEU A 139 13.65 14.59 27.41
CA LEU A 139 12.50 13.70 27.43
C LEU A 139 12.74 12.41 26.62
N PHE A 140 13.26 12.54 25.40
CA PHE A 140 13.53 11.40 24.53
C PHE A 140 14.67 10.53 25.06
N THR A 141 15.77 11.11 25.52
CA THR A 141 16.86 10.35 26.15
C THR A 141 16.33 9.52 27.33
N ARG A 142 15.55 10.14 28.22
CA ARG A 142 14.96 9.43 29.36
C ARG A 142 13.97 8.34 28.93
N LEU A 143 13.15 8.61 27.93
CA LEU A 143 12.17 7.65 27.41
C LEU A 143 12.87 6.44 26.78
N PHE A 144 13.81 6.67 25.88
CA PHE A 144 14.51 5.60 25.18
C PHE A 144 15.35 4.76 26.13
N ASN A 145 16.07 5.36 27.09
CA ASN A 145 16.83 4.59 28.09
C ASN A 145 15.92 3.77 29.02
N LYS A 146 14.71 4.26 29.35
CA LYS A 146 13.72 3.47 30.08
C LYS A 146 13.20 2.27 29.28
N ILE A 147 12.99 2.43 27.98
CA ILE A 147 12.55 1.33 27.10
C ILE A 147 13.69 0.32 26.92
N LEU A 148 14.91 0.81 26.71
CA LEU A 148 16.11 0.01 26.49
C LEU A 148 16.44 -0.86 27.70
N LEU A 149 16.49 -0.28 28.90
CA LEU A 149 16.79 -1.00 30.14
C LEU A 149 15.61 -1.80 30.69
N GLY A 150 14.38 -1.36 30.39
CA GLY A 150 13.16 -1.99 30.88
C GLY A 150 12.71 -3.20 30.06
N GLU A 151 13.34 -3.46 28.91
CA GLU A 151 13.04 -4.51 27.91
C GLU A 151 11.56 -4.62 27.49
N ARG A 152 10.71 -3.66 27.89
CA ARG A 152 9.27 -3.69 27.65
C ARG A 152 8.91 -2.64 26.61
N MET A 153 8.65 -3.15 25.41
CA MET A 153 8.05 -2.38 24.33
C MET A 153 6.60 -2.01 24.68
N PRO A 154 6.18 -0.74 24.54
CA PRO A 154 4.78 -0.34 24.64
C PRO A 154 3.88 -1.18 23.73
N GLU A 155 2.69 -1.52 24.19
CA GLU A 155 1.79 -2.40 23.43
C GLU A 155 1.31 -1.74 22.14
N GLU A 156 1.14 -0.41 22.15
CA GLU A 156 0.81 0.39 20.98
C GLU A 156 1.89 0.27 19.89
N TRP A 157 3.16 0.14 20.27
CA TRP A 157 4.28 0.00 19.33
C TRP A 157 4.34 -1.42 18.74
N ARG A 158 3.96 -2.44 19.50
CA ARG A 158 3.83 -3.82 19.00
C ARG A 158 2.73 -3.98 17.95
N LYS A 159 1.66 -3.18 18.05
CA LYS A 159 0.59 -3.17 17.05
C LYS A 159 1.04 -2.55 15.71
N CYS A 160 2.07 -1.69 15.71
CA CYS A 160 2.64 -1.12 14.49
C CYS A 160 3.60 -2.05 13.71
N SER A 161 4.00 -3.20 14.27
CA SER A 161 4.97 -4.12 13.64
C SER A 161 4.34 -5.36 12.95
N GLY A 162 3.02 -5.48 12.92
CA GLY A 162 2.32 -6.59 12.27
C GLY A 162 2.27 -6.47 10.74
N PRO A 163 2.06 -7.58 10.00
CA PRO A 163 2.02 -7.61 8.53
C PRO A 163 0.90 -6.78 7.89
N ASN A 164 -0.05 -6.25 8.66
CA ASN A 164 -1.10 -5.33 8.21
C ASN A 164 -0.60 -3.90 7.88
N PHE A 165 0.73 -3.71 7.83
CA PHE A 165 1.44 -2.45 7.65
C PHE A 165 1.15 -1.72 6.32
N GLN A 166 0.69 -2.42 5.27
CA GLN A 166 0.47 -1.79 3.96
C GLN A 166 -0.80 -0.92 3.86
N GLU A 167 -1.78 -1.07 4.76
CA GLU A 167 -3.05 -0.34 4.67
C GLU A 167 -3.09 0.94 5.52
N GLN A 168 -2.19 1.12 6.48
CA GLN A 168 -2.16 2.31 7.35
C GLN A 168 -0.80 3.01 7.25
N GLY A 169 -0.69 3.94 6.31
CA GLY A 169 0.54 4.65 5.91
C GLY A 169 1.18 5.60 6.94
N GLY A 170 1.21 5.26 8.24
CA GLY A 170 1.59 6.19 9.30
C GLY A 170 2.83 5.83 10.16
N CYS A 171 3.19 4.55 10.34
CA CYS A 171 4.13 4.17 11.42
C CYS A 171 5.60 3.98 10.97
N ALA A 172 5.93 4.19 9.69
CA ALA A 172 7.17 3.73 9.06
C ALA A 172 8.48 4.48 9.40
N LYS A 173 8.51 5.43 10.35
CA LYS A 173 9.65 6.39 10.41
C LYS A 173 10.39 6.52 11.74
N LEU A 174 10.18 5.63 12.70
CA LEU A 174 10.98 5.57 13.93
C LEU A 174 12.17 4.59 13.88
N TRP A 175 12.25 3.72 12.87
CA TRP A 175 13.26 2.65 12.79
C TRP A 175 14.41 2.93 11.79
N GLN A 176 14.66 4.19 11.44
CA GLN A 176 15.89 4.62 10.73
C GLN A 176 16.76 5.48 11.64
N LEU A 177 16.93 5.03 12.89
CA LEU A 177 18.04 5.43 13.75
C LEU A 177 19.10 4.34 13.72
#